data_AF-A0A1M5YE70-F1
#
_entry.id   AF-A0A1M5YE70-F1
#
_cell.length_a   1.000
_cell.length_b   1.000
_cell.length_c   1.000
_cell.angle_alpha   90.00
_cell.angle_beta   90.00
_cell.angle_gamma   90.00
#
_symmetry.space_group_name_H-M   'P 1'
#
loop_
_entity.id
_entity.type
_entity.pdbx_description
1 polymer ?
#
loop_
_entity_poly.entity_id
_entity_poly.type
_entity_poly.pdbx_seq_one_letter_code
_entity_poly.pdbx_strand_id
1 'polypeptide(L)' 'MKMEKSDKLIGERLIKALKDPQHSDSQESFAKALELTRAYAGSGAVTHYGAVARLFYDLFEMFETGRDPREK' A
#
# COMPACT_ATOMS: atom_id res chain seq x y z
N MET A 1 -22.93 0.56 -8.14
CA MET A 1 -21.62 0.49 -8.83
C MET A 1 -20.77 1.72 -8.47
N LYS A 2 -19.96 1.69 -7.40
CA LYS A 2 -18.97 2.75 -7.12
C LYS A 2 -17.61 2.25 -6.58
N MET A 3 -17.44 0.95 -6.32
CA MET A 3 -16.20 0.41 -5.74
C MET A 3 -15.05 0.24 -6.75
N GLU A 4 -15.32 -0.26 -7.97
CA GLU A 4 -14.24 -0.62 -8.92
C GLU A 4 -13.41 0.55 -9.45
N LYS A 5 -13.95 1.78 -9.46
CA LYS A 5 -13.20 2.94 -9.99
C LYS A 5 -12.08 3.39 -9.06
N SER A 6 -12.22 3.22 -7.75
CA SER A 6 -11.24 3.70 -6.77
C SER A 6 -10.03 2.77 -6.65
N ASP A 7 -10.23 1.45 -6.70
CA ASP A 7 -9.14 0.48 -6.62
C ASP A 7 -8.18 0.59 -7.82
N LYS A 8 -8.70 0.84 -9.03
CA LYS A 8 -7.87 1.11 -10.22
C LYS A 8 -6.99 2.37 -10.05
N LEU A 9 -7.53 3.40 -9.41
CA LEU A 9 -6.81 4.65 -9.15
C LEU A 9 -5.64 4.47 -8.18
N ILE A 10 -5.81 3.67 -7.12
CA ILE A 10 -4.76 3.44 -6.12
C ILE A 10 -3.64 2.56 -6.68
N GLY A 11 -3.97 1.50 -7.41
CA GLY A 11 -2.96 0.67 -8.10
C GLY A 11 -2.12 1.48 -9.09
N GLU A 12 -2.73 2.39 -9.86
CA GLU A 12 -2.01 3.27 -10.77
C GLU A 12 -1.08 4.26 -10.04
N ARG A 13 -1.53 4.83 -8.90
CA ARG A 13 -0.70 5.70 -8.06
C ARG A 13 0.50 4.95 -7.48
N LEU A 14 0.30 3.71 -7.05
CA LEU A 14 1.40 2.85 -6.58
C LEU A 14 2.43 2.60 -7.69
N ILE A 15 1.97 2.28 -8.90
CA ILE A 15 2.86 2.08 -10.05
C ILE A 15 3.64 3.36 -10.37
N LYS A 16 3.01 4.53 -10.29
CA LYS A 16 3.70 5.82 -10.46
C LYS A 16 4.77 6.04 -9.39
N ALA A 17 4.44 5.80 -8.12
CA ALA A 17 5.38 5.89 -7.01
C ALA A 17 6.57 4.93 -7.16
N LEU A 18 6.38 3.75 -7.75
CA LEU A 18 7.47 2.80 -8.02
C LEU A 18 8.38 3.24 -9.18
N LYS A 19 7.79 3.80 -10.24
CA LYS A 19 8.52 4.23 -11.43
C LYS A 19 9.29 5.52 -11.23
N ASP A 20 8.71 6.45 -10.48
CA ASP A 20 9.31 7.74 -10.15
C ASP A 20 9.02 8.12 -8.69
N PRO A 21 9.78 7.56 -7.74
CA PRO A 21 9.54 7.79 -6.31
C PRO A 21 9.80 9.23 -5.88
N GLN A 22 10.61 9.99 -6.63
CA GLN A 22 11.03 11.34 -6.25
C GLN A 22 10.01 12.42 -6.65
N HIS A 23 9.15 12.13 -7.63
CA HIS A 23 8.16 13.07 -8.15
C HIS A 23 6.71 12.58 -7.96
N SER A 24 6.50 11.52 -7.19
CA SER A 24 5.17 10.97 -6.94
C SER A 24 4.51 11.67 -5.76
N ASP A 25 3.26 12.10 -5.94
CA ASP A 25 2.41 12.61 -4.86
C ASP A 25 2.15 11.56 -3.76
N SER A 26 2.37 10.28 -4.06
CA SER A 26 2.19 9.16 -3.13
C SER A 26 3.49 8.73 -2.43
N GLN A 27 4.56 9.52 -2.51
CA GLN A 27 5.87 9.20 -1.94
C GLN A 27 5.78 8.94 -0.43
N GLU A 28 5.05 9.77 0.31
CA GLU A 28 4.90 9.63 1.77
C GLU A 28 4.11 8.36 2.12
N SER A 29 2.98 8.12 1.46
CA SER A 29 2.16 6.92 1.62
C SER A 29 2.97 5.66 1.35
N PHE A 30 3.78 5.67 0.28
CA PHE A 30 4.67 4.58 -0.08
C PHE A 30 5.73 4.32 1.00
N ALA A 31 6.40 5.37 1.46
CA ALA A 31 7.47 5.25 2.47
C ALA A 31 6.93 4.67 3.78
N LYS A 32 5.79 5.18 4.27
CA LYS A 32 5.16 4.68 5.50
C LYS A 32 4.67 3.23 5.36
N ALA A 33 4.00 2.91 4.23
CA ALA A 33 3.57 1.55 3.96
C ALA A 33 4.75 0.57 3.91
N LEU A 34 5.86 0.97 3.27
CA LEU A 34 7.07 0.16 3.17
C LEU A 34 7.75 -0.04 4.53
N GLU A 35 7.86 1.01 5.34
CA GLU A 35 8.44 0.95 6.68
C GLU A 35 7.70 -0.06 7.56
N LEU A 36 6.37 0.06 7.68
CA LEU A 36 5.55 -0.82 8.48
C LEU A 36 5.57 -2.26 7.96
N THR A 37 5.53 -2.43 6.64
CA THR A 37 5.64 -3.75 6.02
C THR A 37 7.00 -4.41 6.31
N ARG A 38 8.11 -3.65 6.28
CA ARG A 38 9.44 -4.16 6.62
C ARG A 38 9.53 -4.55 8.09
N ALA A 39 8.98 -3.74 8.99
CA ALA A 39 8.91 -4.08 10.41
C ALA A 39 8.12 -5.38 10.63
N TYR A 40 6.97 -5.53 9.97
CA TYR A 40 6.19 -6.76 10.01
C TYR A 40 6.97 -7.96 9.44
N ALA A 41 7.64 -7.78 8.30
CA ALA A 41 8.45 -8.84 7.67
C ALA A 41 9.64 -9.29 8.53
N GLY A 42 10.30 -8.35 9.21
CA GLY A 42 11.41 -8.63 10.12
C GLY A 42 10.99 -9.21 11.48
N SER A 43 9.71 -9.12 11.85
CA SER A 43 9.22 -9.52 13.19
C SER A 43 9.16 -11.04 13.42
N GLY A 44 9.39 -11.86 12.39
CA GLY A 44 9.21 -13.32 12.46
C GLY A 44 7.74 -13.77 12.48
N ALA A 45 6.78 -12.83 12.46
CA ALA A 45 5.35 -13.13 12.35
C ALA A 45 4.93 -13.58 10.93
N VAL A 46 5.83 -13.46 9.94
CA VAL A 46 5.54 -13.81 8.55
C VAL A 46 5.67 -15.30 8.34
N THR A 47 4.52 -15.95 8.21
CA THR A 47 4.43 -17.36 7.79
C THR A 47 4.23 -17.51 6.29
N HIS A 48 3.80 -16.44 5.59
CA HIS A 48 3.51 -16.46 4.15
C HIS A 48 3.93 -15.15 3.46
N TYR A 49 4.81 -15.24 2.45
CA TYR A 49 5.26 -14.08 1.66
C TYR A 49 4.11 -13.30 1.00
N GLY A 50 3.04 -13.98 0.58
CA GLY A 50 1.87 -13.34 -0.02
C GLY A 50 1.16 -12.36 0.94
N ALA A 51 1.21 -12.63 2.25
CA ALA A 51 0.62 -11.75 3.26
C ALA A 51 1.36 -10.41 3.36
N VAL A 52 2.68 -10.40 3.11
CA VAL A 52 3.51 -9.18 3.16
C VAL A 52 3.16 -8.25 2.00
N ALA A 53 3.06 -8.79 0.79
CA ALA A 53 2.68 -8.01 -0.38
C ALA A 53 1.26 -7.43 -0.25
N ARG A 54 0.33 -8.23 0.29
CA ARG A 54 -1.04 -7.77 0.56
C ARG A 54 -1.07 -6.67 1.62
N LEU A 55 -0.38 -6.88 2.75
CA LEU A 55 -0.27 -5.90 3.83
C LEU A 55 0.29 -4.57 3.33
N PHE A 56 1.34 -4.61 2.51
CA PHE A 56 1.91 -3.41 1.91
C PHE A 56 0.88 -2.63 1.11
N TYR A 57 0.14 -3.32 0.23
CA TYR A 57 -0.87 -2.67 -0.61
C TYR A 57 -2.00 -2.07 0.24
N ASP A 58 -2.47 -2.81 1.24
CA ASP A 58 -3.52 -2.36 2.17
C ASP A 58 -3.07 -1.11 2.95
N LEU A 59 -1.83 -1.10 3.47
CA LEU A 59 -1.27 0.07 4.15
C LEU A 59 -1.11 1.26 3.19
N PHE A 60 -0.67 1.02 1.95
CA PHE A 60 -0.56 2.06 0.94
C PHE A 60 -1.93 2.68 0.62
N GLU A 61 -2.96 1.85 0.39
CA GLU A 61 -4.35 2.31 0.18
C GLU A 61 -4.85 3.12 1.38
N MET A 62 -4.56 2.66 2.60
CA MET A 62 -4.94 3.34 3.83
C MET A 62 -4.28 4.72 3.94
N PHE A 63 -2.99 4.85 3.67
CA PHE A 63 -2.31 6.14 3.73
C PHE A 63 -2.74 7.09 2.61
N GLU A 64 -3.05 6.57 1.42
CA GLU A 64 -3.54 7.38 0.29
C GLU A 64 -4.96 7.92 0.49
N THR A 65 -5.80 7.18 1.21
CA THR A 65 -7.25 7.45 1.25
C THR A 65 -7.79 7.76 2.63
N GLY A 66 -7.05 7.43 3.69
CA GLY A 66 -7.49 7.50 5.08
C GLY A 66 -8.53 6.44 5.47
N ARG A 67 -8.79 5.44 4.61
CA ARG A 67 -9.80 4.40 4.84
C ARG A 67 -9.14 3.09 5.24
N ASP A 68 -9.72 2.38 6.21
CA ASP A 68 -9.28 1.03 6.52
C ASP A 68 -9.73 0.08 5.39
N PRO A 69 -8.80 -0.58 4.67
CA PRO A 69 -9.13 -1.50 3.58
C PRO A 69 -9.88 -2.76 4.04
N ARG A 70 -9.99 -2.99 5.36
CA ARG A 70 -10.72 -4.11 5.96
C ARG A 70 -12.21 -3.81 6.18
N GLU A 71 -12.63 -2.56 6.08
CA GLU A 71 -14.02 -2.13 6.26
C GLU A 71 -14.84 -2.18 4.95
N LYS A 72 -14.41 -2.96 3.95
CA LYS A 72 -15.07 -3.09 2.63
C LYS A 72 -16.41 -3.81 2.68
#